data_AF-A0A382XJL6-F1
#
_entry.id   AF-A0A382XJL6-F1
#
_cell.length_a   1.000
_cell.length_b   1.000
_cell.length_c   1.000
_cell.angle_alpha   90.00
_cell.angle_beta   90.00
_cell.angle_gamma   90.00
#
_symmetry.space_group_name_H-M   'P 1'
#
loop_
_entity.id
_entity.type
_entity.pdbx_description
1 polymer ?
#
loop_
_entity_poly.entity_id
_entity_poly.type
_entity_poly.pdbx_seq_one_letter_code
_entity_poly.pdbx_strand_id
1 'polypeptide(L)'
;VIGLFFVGSAGLAATTPELGRTLLDTDLTPLDIAILPDGQGLPRGSGSAVQGKPLYVLHCVSCHGVAGQDGLHDRLAGGVGSISGS
;
A
#
# COMPACT_ATOMS: atom_id res chain seq x y z
N VAL A 1 25.05 -22.68 56.63
CA VAL A 1 23.63 -22.55 56.21
C VAL A 1 23.46 -21.08 55.81
N ILE A 2 23.37 -20.60 54.58
CA ILE A 2 23.10 -21.11 53.22
C ILE A 2 23.82 -20.12 52.27
N GLY A 3 24.61 -20.61 51.31
CA GLY A 3 25.16 -19.77 50.24
C GLY A 3 24.14 -19.65 49.11
N LEU A 4 23.72 -18.43 48.79
CA LEU A 4 22.76 -18.15 47.73
C LEU A 4 23.46 -18.22 46.36
N PHE A 5 23.27 -19.31 45.63
CA PHE A 5 23.68 -19.44 44.24
C PHE A 5 22.65 -18.77 43.34
N PHE A 6 23.02 -17.65 42.71
CA PHE A 6 22.25 -17.07 41.61
C PHE A 6 22.49 -17.91 40.35
N VAL A 7 21.50 -18.70 39.94
CA VAL A 7 21.47 -19.34 38.62
C VAL A 7 20.97 -18.30 37.63
N GLY A 8 21.87 -17.77 36.81
CA GLY A 8 21.52 -16.88 35.70
C GLY A 8 20.95 -17.69 34.54
N SER A 9 19.69 -17.46 34.18
CA SER A 9 19.09 -18.02 32.97
C SER A 9 19.67 -17.30 31.74
N ALA A 10 20.59 -17.95 31.03
CA ALA A 10 20.98 -17.52 29.70
C ALA A 10 19.78 -17.71 28.75
N GLY A 11 19.17 -16.61 28.30
CA GLY A 11 18.17 -16.66 27.24
C GLY A 11 18.82 -17.18 25.96
N LEU A 12 18.18 -18.15 25.29
CA LEU A 12 18.60 -18.57 23.96
C LEU A 12 18.41 -17.39 23.00
N ALA A 13 19.51 -16.84 22.49
CA ALA A 13 19.46 -15.98 21.32
C ALA A 13 19.03 -16.85 20.13
N ALA A 14 17.87 -16.55 19.55
CA ALA A 14 17.44 -17.21 18.32
C ALA A 14 18.42 -16.85 17.20
N THR A 15 19.07 -17.85 16.60
CA THR A 15 19.86 -17.69 15.38
C THR A 15 18.90 -17.41 14.23
N THR A 16 18.85 -16.16 13.77
CA THR A 16 18.15 -15.81 12.53
C THR A 16 19.01 -16.25 11.32
N PRO A 17 18.40 -16.53 10.16
CA PRO A 17 19.15 -17.04 9.00
C PRO A 17 20.00 -15.98 8.28
N GLU A 18 20.21 -14.80 8.87
CA GLU A 18 20.95 -13.66 8.30
C GLU A 18 20.58 -13.31 6.84
N LEU A 19 19.29 -13.41 6.49
CA LEU A 19 18.79 -13.08 5.16
C LEU A 19 18.42 -11.61 5.03
N GLY A 20 18.73 -11.02 3.87
CA GLY A 20 18.36 -9.64 3.52
C GLY A 20 19.44 -8.61 3.85
N ARG A 21 19.06 -7.33 3.80
CA ARG A 21 19.91 -6.20 4.18
C ARG A 21 19.10 -5.12 4.89
N THR A 22 19.74 -4.34 5.75
CA THR A 22 19.14 -3.11 6.27
C THR A 22 18.92 -2.13 5.13
N LEU A 23 17.72 -1.58 5.04
CA LEU A 23 17.39 -0.51 4.10
C LEU A 23 17.80 0.84 4.68
N LEU A 24 18.36 1.69 3.84
CA LEU A 24 18.59 3.10 4.15
C LEU A 24 17.33 3.90 3.87
N ASP A 25 17.20 5.09 4.45
CA ASP A 25 16.05 5.99 4.16
C ASP A 25 15.92 6.30 2.66
N THR A 26 17.05 6.35 1.94
CA THR A 26 17.08 6.50 0.48
C THR A 26 16.50 5.30 -0.26
N ASP A 27 16.57 4.10 0.31
CA ASP A 27 15.93 2.91 -0.24
C ASP A 27 14.41 2.92 0.02
N LEU A 28 13.98 3.53 1.12
CA LEU A 28 12.57 3.61 1.53
C LEU A 28 11.79 4.71 0.80
N THR A 29 12.42 5.84 0.52
CA THR A 29 11.77 7.00 -0.13
C THR A 29 10.97 6.66 -1.39
N PRO A 30 11.47 5.85 -2.36
CA PRO A 30 10.67 5.48 -3.54
C PRO A 30 9.55 4.46 -3.26
N LEU A 31 9.58 3.79 -2.09
CA LEU A 31 8.59 2.79 -1.68
C LEU A 31 7.49 3.39 -0.81
N ASP A 32 7.76 4.53 -0.16
CA ASP A 32 6.81 5.24 0.70
C ASP A 32 5.84 6.10 -0.13
N ILE A 33 4.96 5.42 -0.88
CA ILE A 33 3.96 6.04 -1.77
C ILE A 33 2.52 5.90 -1.25
N ALA A 34 2.35 5.43 -0.01
CA ALA A 34 1.04 5.21 0.57
C ALA A 34 0.36 6.55 0.88
N ILE A 35 -0.93 6.65 0.54
CA ILE A 35 -1.78 7.79 0.91
C ILE A 35 -2.84 7.26 1.87
N LEU A 36 -2.83 7.76 3.11
CA LEU A 36 -3.77 7.34 4.14
C LEU A 36 -5.14 8.04 3.97
N PRO A 37 -6.22 7.50 4.58
CA PRO A 37 -7.57 8.09 4.46
C PRO A 37 -7.70 9.53 4.98
N ASP A 38 -6.82 9.96 5.87
CA ASP A 38 -6.74 11.34 6.39
C ASP A 38 -5.92 12.28 5.49
N GLY A 39 -5.37 11.77 4.39
CA GLY A 39 -4.56 12.52 3.43
C GLY A 39 -3.06 12.57 3.73
N GLN A 40 -2.61 11.94 4.83
CA GLN A 40 -1.16 11.81 5.09
C GLN A 40 -0.48 11.07 3.95
N GLY A 41 0.68 11.59 3.51
CA GLY A 41 1.44 11.07 2.36
C GLY A 41 1.11 11.70 1.00
N LEU A 42 0.11 12.59 0.89
CA LEU A 42 -0.18 13.28 -0.37
C LEU A 42 0.98 14.20 -0.80
N PRO A 43 1.53 14.03 -2.02
CA PRO A 43 2.49 14.98 -2.57
C PRO A 43 1.80 16.30 -2.96
N ARG A 44 2.58 17.38 -3.05
CA ARG A 44 2.07 18.64 -3.61
C ARG A 44 1.71 18.45 -5.08
N GLY A 45 0.52 18.91 -5.48
CA GLY A 45 0.07 18.87 -6.85
C GLY A 45 -1.42 19.19 -6.99
N SER A 46 -1.91 19.21 -8.23
CA SER A 46 -3.33 19.34 -8.55
C SER A 46 -3.61 18.79 -9.94
N GLY A 47 -4.89 18.50 -10.21
CA GLY A 47 -5.38 18.05 -11.50
C GLY A 47 -6.90 18.18 -11.59
N SER A 48 -7.44 18.12 -12.80
CA SER A 48 -8.88 18.22 -13.07
C SER A 48 -9.36 17.05 -13.94
N ALA A 49 -10.66 16.75 -13.89
CA ALA A 49 -11.25 15.71 -14.73
C ALA A 49 -11.05 15.98 -16.24
N VAL A 50 -11.03 17.26 -16.64
CA VAL A 50 -10.76 17.67 -18.03
C VAL A 50 -9.33 17.31 -18.44
N GLN A 51 -8.35 17.56 -17.57
CA GLN A 51 -6.96 17.15 -17.81
C GLN A 51 -6.77 15.63 -17.78
N GLY A 52 -7.54 14.91 -16.95
CA GLY A 52 -7.46 13.45 -16.83
C GLY A 52 -8.05 12.69 -18.02
N LYS A 53 -9.08 13.24 -18.69
CA LYS A 53 -9.76 12.59 -19.82
C LYS A 53 -8.81 12.08 -20.92
N PRO A 54 -7.89 12.89 -21.49
CA PRO A 54 -6.97 12.37 -22.51
C PRO A 54 -6.05 11.26 -21.99
N LEU A 55 -5.61 11.33 -20.73
CA LEU A 55 -4.78 10.28 -20.10
C LEU A 55 -5.55 8.97 -19.94
N TYR A 56 -6.82 9.06 -19.52
CA TYR A 56 -7.71 7.90 -19.41
C TYR A 56 -7.90 7.20 -20.76
N VAL A 57 -8.13 7.99 -21.83
CA VAL A 57 -8.25 7.47 -23.19
C VAL A 57 -6.98 6.74 -23.61
N LEU A 58 -5.81 7.31 -23.32
CA LEU A 58 -4.52 6.76 -23.73
C LEU A 58 -4.12 5.49 -22.96
N HIS A 59 -4.43 5.43 -21.67
CA HIS A 59 -3.85 4.41 -20.77
C HIS A 59 -4.86 3.43 -20.17
N CYS A 60 -6.16 3.72 -20.19
CA CYS A 60 -7.14 2.98 -19.39
C CYS A 60 -8.27 2.36 -20.22
N VAL A 61 -8.71 3.03 -21.29
CA VAL A 61 -9.91 2.65 -22.07
C VAL A 61 -9.80 1.24 -22.66
N SER A 62 -8.59 0.79 -23.03
CA SER A 62 -8.37 -0.54 -23.61
C SER A 62 -8.87 -1.68 -22.70
N CYS A 63 -8.85 -1.48 -21.38
CA CYS A 63 -9.26 -2.50 -20.42
C CYS A 63 -10.57 -2.16 -19.72
N HIS A 64 -10.84 -0.88 -19.44
CA HIS A 64 -12.01 -0.46 -18.64
C HIS A 64 -13.16 0.15 -19.46
N GLY A 65 -12.98 0.32 -20.78
CA GLY A 65 -13.98 0.89 -21.67
C GLY A 65 -14.07 2.43 -21.57
N VAL A 66 -14.75 3.05 -22.55
CA VAL A 66 -14.81 4.53 -22.68
C VAL A 66 -15.43 5.20 -21.45
N ALA A 67 -16.41 4.55 -20.81
CA ALA A 67 -17.12 5.05 -19.63
C ALA A 67 -16.66 4.39 -18.31
N GLY A 68 -15.64 3.53 -18.32
CA GLY A 68 -15.19 2.80 -17.14
C GLY A 68 -16.16 1.73 -16.63
N GLN A 69 -17.07 1.25 -17.47
CA GLN A 69 -18.20 0.40 -17.07
C GLN A 69 -18.32 -0.91 -17.86
N ASP A 70 -17.81 -0.95 -19.09
CA ASP A 70 -18.08 -2.04 -20.05
C ASP A 70 -16.77 -2.62 -20.63
N GLY A 71 -15.69 -2.52 -19.86
CA GLY A 71 -14.39 -3.06 -20.22
C GLY A 71 -14.26 -4.57 -19.97
N LEU A 72 -13.12 -5.13 -20.39
CA LEU A 72 -12.75 -6.51 -20.08
C LEU A 72 -12.42 -6.71 -18.59
N HIS A 73 -11.96 -5.65 -17.92
CA HIS A 73 -11.56 -5.65 -16.52
C HIS A 73 -12.63 -5.00 -15.63
N ASP A 74 -12.37 -4.98 -14.31
CA ASP A 74 -13.26 -4.41 -13.31
C ASP A 74 -13.82 -3.04 -13.69
N ARG A 75 -15.08 -2.82 -13.29
CA ARG A 75 -15.76 -1.54 -13.47
C ARG A 75 -15.19 -0.52 -12.51
N LEU A 76 -14.79 0.63 -13.04
CA LEU A 76 -14.25 1.75 -12.26
C LEU A 76 -15.34 2.69 -11.76
N ALA A 77 -16.55 2.63 -12.35
CA ALA A 77 -17.68 3.46 -11.98
C ALA A 77 -19.01 2.69 -11.99
N GLY A 78 -19.94 3.10 -11.12
CA GLY A 78 -21.25 2.47 -10.93
C GLY A 78 -21.32 1.66 -9.64
N GLY A 79 -22.34 0.78 -9.51
CA GLY A 79 -22.54 -0.05 -8.32
C GLY A 79 -23.05 0.70 -7.07
N VAL A 80 -23.33 1.99 -7.18
CA VAL A 80 -23.89 2.78 -6.08
C VAL A 80 -25.26 2.22 -5.72
N GLY A 81 -25.42 1.82 -4.46
CA GLY A 81 -26.66 1.22 -3.95
C GLY A 81 -26.87 -0.24 -4.34
N SER A 82 -25.92 -0.91 -5.00
CA SER A 82 -26.06 -2.34 -5.35
C SER A 82 -25.72 -3.29 -4.21
N ILE A 83 -25.15 -2.77 -3.11
CA ILE A 83 -24.97 -3.51 -1.87
C ILE A 83 -26.23 -3.32 -1.01
N SER A 84 -27.11 -4.31 -1.00
CA SER A 84 -28.23 -4.38 -0.04
C SER A 84 -27.68 -4.82 1.31
N GLY A 85 -27.10 -3.90 2.05
CA GLY A 85 -26.66 -4.14 3.42
C GLY A 85 -27.86 -4.45 4.32
N SER A 86 -27.80 -5.58 5.01
CA SER A 86 -28.51 -5.80 6.28
C SER A 86 -27.90 -4.96 7.38
#